data_AF-A0A0D2LT69-F1
#
_entry.id   AF-A0A0D2LT69-F1
#
_cell.length_a   1.000
_cell.length_b   1.000
_cell.length_c   1.000
_cell.angle_alpha   90.00
_cell.angle_beta   90.00
_cell.angle_gamma   90.00
#
_symmetry.space_group_name_H-M   'P 1'
#
loop_
_entity.id
_entity.type
_entity.pdbx_description
1 polymer ?
#
loop_
_entity_poly.entity_id
_entity_poly.type
_entity_poly.pdbx_seq_one_letter_code
_entity_poly.pdbx_strand_id
1 'polypeptide(L)'
;MTRRPLILKGYMKAKMTERNFHQVRREIRLMQQIRYEGAVKIQGTFEDAGAIYIVQEVCAKGDLFKKLIRNGGMLDDKYVAAEVILPLLLTLEHLHSVKIYHRDIKPENIFFMKDGHMKLGDFGERAFSG
;
A
#
# COMPACT_ATOMS: atom_id res chain seq x y z
N MET A 1 11.69 -24.97 3.94
CA MET A 1 10.83 -23.77 4.15
C MET A 1 11.57 -22.54 3.68
N THR A 2 11.18 -21.93 2.56
CA THR A 2 11.73 -20.65 2.12
C THR A 2 11.11 -19.53 2.96
N ARG A 3 11.92 -18.79 3.73
CA ARG A 3 11.46 -17.64 4.50
C ARG A 3 11.19 -16.48 3.54
N ARG A 4 9.92 -16.17 3.28
CA ARG A 4 9.52 -14.99 2.50
C ARG A 4 9.50 -13.76 3.43
N PRO A 5 10.20 -12.66 3.09
CA PRO A 5 10.17 -11.45 3.90
C PRO A 5 8.77 -10.81 3.86
N LEU A 6 8.34 -10.25 5.00
CA LEU A 6 7.04 -9.58 5.20
C LEU A 6 7.25 -8.21 5.87
N ILE A 7 6.30 -7.30 5.67
CA ILE A 7 6.22 -6.04 6.41
C ILE A 7 5.25 -6.21 7.57
N LEU A 8 5.64 -5.72 8.75
CA LEU A 8 4.79 -5.66 9.93
C LEU A 8 4.53 -4.20 10.29
N LYS A 9 3.31 -3.72 10.03
CA LYS A 9 2.87 -2.37 10.42
C LYS A 9 2.19 -2.46 11.79
N GLY A 10 2.82 -1.89 12.81
CA GLY A 10 2.33 -1.92 14.19
C GLY A 10 1.70 -0.59 14.62
N TYR A 11 0.50 -0.67 15.19
CA TYR A 11 -0.23 0.46 15.75
C TYR A 11 -0.33 0.32 17.27
N MET A 12 0.42 1.16 17.99
CA MET A 12 0.47 1.13 19.46
C MET A 12 -0.81 1.71 20.07
N LYS A 13 -1.57 0.87 20.78
CA LYS A 13 -2.86 1.24 21.38
C LYS A 13 -2.75 2.44 22.33
N ALA A 14 -1.65 2.52 23.09
CA ALA A 14 -1.39 3.63 24.01
C ALA A 14 -1.29 5.01 23.34
N LYS A 15 -1.08 5.06 22.01
CA LYS A 15 -0.99 6.30 21.22
C LYS A 15 -2.24 6.58 20.39
N MET A 16 -3.28 5.75 20.51
CA MET A 16 -4.45 5.78 19.63
C MET A 16 -5.65 6.41 20.32
N THR A 17 -6.26 7.37 19.63
CA THR A 17 -7.63 7.82 19.90
C THR A 17 -8.64 6.82 19.32
N GLU A 18 -9.91 6.89 19.71
CA GLU A 18 -10.99 6.10 19.09
C GLU A 18 -11.03 6.27 17.57
N ARG A 19 -10.81 7.50 17.09
CA ARG A 19 -10.71 7.79 15.66
C ARG A 19 -9.58 6.98 14.99
N ASN A 20 -8.42 6.87 15.64
CA ASN A 20 -7.31 6.07 15.10
C ASN A 20 -7.67 4.58 15.07
N PHE A 21 -8.37 4.05 16.08
CA PHE A 21 -8.86 2.67 16.05
C PHE A 21 -9.79 2.42 14.87
N HIS A 22 -10.74 3.32 14.62
CA HIS A 22 -11.62 3.23 13.46
C HIS A 22 -10.87 3.29 12.14
N GLN A 23 -9.84 4.14 12.02
CA GLN A 23 -8.99 4.21 10.84
C GLN A 23 -8.24 2.90 10.58
N VAL A 24 -7.57 2.33 11.59
CA VAL A 24 -6.83 1.07 11.46
C VAL A 24 -7.76 -0.08 11.09
N ARG A 25 -8.92 -0.20 11.76
CA ARG A 25 -9.91 -1.25 11.45
C ARG A 25 -10.46 -1.10 10.03
N ARG A 26 -10.61 0.13 9.55
CA ARG A 26 -11.04 0.40 8.18
C ARG A 26 -9.97 0.08 7.15
N GLU A 27 -8.71 0.43 7.40
CA GLU A 27 -7.57 0.03 6.56
C GLU A 27 -7.54 -1.48 6.36
N ILE A 28 -7.63 -2.25 7.46
CA ILE A 28 -7.68 -3.72 7.43
C ILE A 28 -8.82 -4.22 6.54
N ARG A 29 -10.03 -3.71 6.74
CA ARG A 29 -11.21 -4.12 5.94
C ARG A 29 -11.04 -3.81 4.46
N LEU A 30 -10.58 -2.60 4.11
CA LEU A 30 -10.36 -2.22 2.72
C LEU A 30 -9.31 -3.12 2.07
N MET A 31 -8.18 -3.34 2.73
CA MET A 31 -7.12 -4.21 2.22
C MET A 31 -7.58 -5.66 2.01
N GLN A 32 -8.46 -6.18 2.87
CA GLN A 32 -9.03 -7.53 2.73
C GLN A 32 -10.01 -7.65 1.55
N GLN A 33 -10.62 -6.55 1.11
CA GLN A 33 -11.55 -6.54 -0.02
C GLN A 33 -10.85 -6.49 -1.37
N ILE A 34 -9.62 -5.96 -1.43
CA ILE A 34 -8.90 -5.75 -2.69
C ILE A 34 -8.38 -7.09 -3.21
N ARG A 35 -8.83 -7.48 -4.41
CA ARG A 35 -8.41 -8.71 -5.11
C ARG A 35 -7.73 -8.37 -6.44
N TYR A 36 -6.63 -7.63 -6.37
CA TYR A 36 -5.86 -7.22 -7.54
C TYR A 36 -4.36 -7.13 -7.26
N GLU A 37 -3.53 -7.48 -8.24
CA GLU A 37 -2.07 -7.53 -8.08
C GLU A 37 -1.42 -6.15 -7.96
N GLY A 38 -2.03 -5.11 -8.52
CA GLY A 38 -1.52 -3.74 -8.46
C GLY A 38 -1.68 -3.07 -7.09
N ALA A 39 -2.21 -3.75 -6.08
CA ALA A 39 -2.26 -3.26 -4.70
C ALA A 39 -1.38 -4.11 -3.78
N VAL A 40 -0.85 -3.48 -2.72
CA VAL A 40 -0.13 -4.19 -1.65
C VAL A 40 -1.09 -5.11 -0.90
N LYS A 41 -0.79 -6.40 -0.89
CA LYS A 41 -1.61 -7.43 -0.26
C LYS A 41 -1.38 -7.53 1.23
N ILE A 42 -2.49 -7.58 1.96
CA ILE A 42 -2.51 -8.04 3.34
C ILE A 42 -2.36 -9.57 3.39
N GLN A 43 -1.46 -10.04 4.25
CA GLN A 43 -1.23 -11.47 4.50
C GLN A 43 -1.93 -11.94 5.77
N GLY A 44 -2.19 -11.02 6.70
CA GLY A 44 -2.90 -11.32 7.95
C GLY A 44 -2.89 -10.13 8.90
N THR A 45 -3.59 -10.31 10.02
CA THR A 45 -3.64 -9.34 11.12
C THR A 45 -3.66 -10.08 12.44
N PHE A 46 -3.06 -9.50 13.47
CA PHE A 46 -3.18 -9.97 14.83
C PHE A 46 -3.14 -8.79 15.80
N GLU A 47 -3.60 -9.03 17.02
CA GLU A 47 -3.72 -8.00 18.05
C GLU A 47 -3.32 -8.60 19.39
N ASP A 48 -2.51 -7.87 20.15
CA ASP A 48 -2.16 -8.21 21.54
C ASP A 48 -2.65 -7.10 22.48
N ALA A 49 -2.25 -7.14 23.76
CA ALA A 49 -2.65 -6.14 24.74
C ALA A 49 -2.15 -4.71 24.40
N GLY A 50 -1.04 -4.58 23.68
CA GLY A 50 -0.36 -3.30 23.42
C GLY A 50 -0.56 -2.74 22.02
N ALA A 51 -0.82 -3.56 21.00
CA ALA A 51 -0.84 -3.12 19.61
C ALA A 51 -1.74 -3.95 18.69
N ILE A 52 -2.11 -3.33 17.56
CA ILE A 52 -2.70 -3.98 16.39
C ILE A 52 -1.62 -4.09 15.32
N TYR A 53 -1.48 -5.26 14.70
CA TYR A 53 -0.49 -5.53 13.68
C TYR A 53 -1.13 -5.91 12.35
N ILE A 54 -0.65 -5.28 11.27
CA ILE A 54 -0.99 -5.63 9.90
C ILE A 54 0.24 -6.25 9.25
N VAL A 55 0.08 -7.48 8.75
CA VAL A 55 1.12 -8.21 8.02
C VAL A 55 0.88 -8.01 6.52
N GLN A 56 1.88 -7.51 5.81
CA GLN A 56 1.79 -7.17 4.38
C GLN A 56 2.93 -7.82 3.59
N GLU A 57 2.73 -7.96 2.29
CA GLU A 57 3.82 -8.36 1.40
C GLU A 57 4.92 -7.28 1.29
N VAL A 58 6.16 -7.70 1.06
CA VAL A 58 7.30 -6.78 0.90
C VAL A 58 7.46 -6.34 -0.56
N CYS A 59 7.42 -5.03 -0.78
CA CYS A 59 7.83 -4.39 -2.03
C CYS A 59 9.33 -4.08 -1.99
N ALA A 60 10.16 -5.05 -2.40
CA ALA A 60 11.60 -5.06 -2.14
C ALA A 60 12.41 -3.93 -2.82
N LYS A 61 11.87 -3.27 -3.86
CA LYS A 61 12.55 -2.15 -4.53
C LYS A 61 12.22 -0.78 -3.92
N GLY A 62 11.35 -0.75 -2.90
CA GLY A 62 10.95 0.46 -2.18
C GLY A 62 9.92 1.29 -2.95
N ASP A 63 9.76 2.54 -2.52
CA ASP A 63 8.79 3.50 -3.06
C ASP A 63 9.33 4.35 -4.24
N LEU A 64 8.42 4.92 -5.02
CA LEU A 64 8.70 5.77 -6.18
C LEU A 64 9.43 7.05 -5.78
N PHE A 65 9.12 7.62 -4.61
CA PHE A 65 9.80 8.82 -4.12
C PHE A 65 11.31 8.59 -3.94
N LYS A 66 11.71 7.52 -3.26
CA LYS A 66 13.12 7.13 -3.13
C LYS A 66 13.75 6.78 -4.47
N LYS A 67 12.99 6.17 -5.39
CA LYS A 67 13.48 5.92 -6.75
C LYS A 67 13.78 7.25 -7.47
N LEU A 68 12.90 8.23 -7.38
CA LEU A 68 13.09 9.56 -7.96
C LEU A 68 14.34 10.26 -7.40
N ILE A 69 14.50 10.27 -6.07
CA ILE A 69 15.69 10.86 -5.40
C ILE A 69 16.98 10.19 -5.89
N ARG A 70 17.02 8.84 -5.95
CA ARG A 70 18.21 8.11 -6.40
C ARG A 70 18.59 8.38 -7.86
N ASN A 71 17.66 8.86 -8.69
CA ASN A 71 17.90 9.21 -10.09
C ASN A 71 18.09 10.72 -10.31
N GLY A 72 18.46 11.46 -9.26
CA GLY A 72 18.73 12.90 -9.39
C GLY A 72 17.47 13.76 -9.55
N GLY A 73 16.31 13.25 -9.11
CA GLY A 73 15.05 14.00 -9.14
C GLY A 73 14.25 13.86 -10.44
N MET A 74 14.72 13.04 -11.39
CA MET A 74 14.04 12.80 -12.67
C MET A 74 14.01 11.31 -13.00
N LEU A 75 13.01 10.89 -13.78
CA LEU A 75 12.89 9.55 -14.35
C LEU A 75 12.58 9.69 -15.83
N ASP A 76 12.99 8.70 -16.63
CA ASP A 76 12.68 8.66 -18.06
C ASP A 76 11.16 8.61 -18.30
N ASP A 77 10.66 9.43 -19.23
CA ASP A 77 9.23 9.58 -19.50
C ASP A 77 8.59 8.27 -19.98
N LYS A 78 9.31 7.47 -20.79
CA LYS A 78 8.79 6.18 -21.26
C LYS A 78 8.68 5.20 -20.10
N TYR A 79 9.66 5.18 -19.21
CA TYR A 79 9.59 4.42 -17.97
C TYR A 79 8.40 4.86 -17.10
N VAL A 80 8.23 6.16 -16.87
CA VAL A 80 7.12 6.68 -16.04
C VAL A 80 5.77 6.30 -16.65
N ALA A 81 5.60 6.47 -17.96
CA ALA A 81 4.37 6.11 -18.65
C ALA A 81 4.06 4.61 -18.53
N ALA A 82 5.03 3.74 -18.84
CA ALA A 82 4.82 2.29 -18.94
C ALA A 82 4.82 1.57 -17.58
N GLU A 83 5.72 1.94 -16.68
CA GLU A 83 5.98 1.19 -15.43
C GLU A 83 5.33 1.83 -14.19
N VAL A 84 4.82 3.06 -14.31
CA VAL A 84 4.20 3.78 -13.18
C VAL A 84 2.76 4.14 -13.49
N ILE A 85 2.54 4.98 -14.51
CA ILE A 85 1.22 5.56 -14.79
C ILE A 85 0.24 4.49 -15.30
N LEU A 86 0.61 3.70 -16.30
CA LEU A 86 -0.27 2.66 -16.83
C LEU A 86 -0.70 1.64 -15.76
N PRO A 87 0.21 1.02 -14.98
CA PRO A 87 -0.18 0.11 -13.89
C PRO A 87 -1.00 0.81 -12.79
N LEU A 88 -0.75 2.09 -12.52
CA LEU A 88 -1.51 2.86 -11.54
C LEU A 88 -2.95 3.06 -12.01
N LEU A 89 -3.16 3.43 -13.26
CA LEU A 89 -4.50 3.58 -13.82
C LEU A 89 -5.29 2.26 -13.78
N LEU A 90 -4.66 1.14 -14.15
CA LEU A 90 -5.28 -0.19 -14.06
C LEU A 90 -5.62 -0.58 -12.61
N THR A 91 -4.74 -0.23 -11.67
CA THR A 91 -5.00 -0.44 -10.23
C THR A 91 -6.19 0.40 -9.76
N LEU A 92 -6.25 1.67 -10.13
CA LEU A 92 -7.34 2.57 -9.76
C LEU A 92 -8.66 2.16 -10.39
N GLU A 93 -8.66 1.71 -11.65
CA GLU A 93 -9.83 1.17 -12.32
C GLU A 93 -10.42 0.00 -11.52
N HIS A 94 -9.58 -0.97 -11.12
CA HIS A 94 -10.02 -2.09 -10.29
C HIS A 94 -10.58 -1.60 -8.95
N LEU A 95 -9.85 -0.76 -8.23
CA LEU A 95 -10.30 -0.24 -6.93
C LEU A 95 -11.65 0.48 -7.05
N HIS A 96 -11.81 1.34 -8.07
CA HIS A 96 -13.05 2.07 -8.30
C HIS A 96 -14.22 1.14 -8.70
N SER A 97 -13.97 0.03 -9.40
CA SER A 97 -15.00 -0.97 -9.71
C SER A 97 -15.61 -1.62 -8.47
N VAL A 98 -14.84 -1.73 -7.38
CA VAL A 98 -15.28 -2.21 -6.06
C VAL A 98 -15.55 -1.06 -5.08
N LYS A 99 -15.73 0.15 -5.62
CA LYS A 99 -16.04 1.38 -4.89
C LYS A 99 -15.02 1.77 -3.82
N ILE A 100 -13.75 1.37 -3.98
CA ILE A 100 -12.64 1.77 -3.12
C ILE A 100 -11.91 2.96 -3.76
N TYR A 101 -11.80 4.07 -3.04
CA TYR A 101 -11.12 5.28 -3.48
C TYR A 101 -9.90 5.53 -2.60
N HIS A 102 -8.69 5.56 -3.16
CA HIS A 102 -7.45 5.69 -2.36
C HIS A 102 -7.32 7.04 -1.65
N ARG A 103 -7.62 8.15 -2.35
CA ARG A 103 -7.57 9.56 -1.87
C ARG A 103 -6.22 10.08 -1.33
N ASP A 104 -5.18 9.26 -1.28
CA ASP A 104 -3.81 9.68 -0.94
C ASP A 104 -2.76 9.13 -1.93
N ILE A 105 -2.96 9.41 -3.21
CA ILE A 105 -2.03 8.96 -4.26
C ILE A 105 -0.85 9.93 -4.31
N LYS A 106 0.33 9.44 -3.92
CA LYS A 106 1.59 10.17 -3.91
C LYS A 106 2.77 9.20 -4.12
N PRO A 107 3.95 9.67 -4.55
CA PRO A 107 5.09 8.79 -4.85
C PRO A 107 5.53 7.88 -3.70
N GLU A 108 5.29 8.26 -2.45
CA GLU A 108 5.61 7.48 -1.25
C GLU A 108 4.71 6.24 -1.09
N ASN A 109 3.52 6.27 -1.69
CA ASN A 109 2.52 5.20 -1.63
C ASN A 109 2.56 4.29 -2.87
N ILE A 110 3.45 4.56 -3.82
CA ILE A 110 3.66 3.76 -5.02
C ILE A 110 4.93 2.95 -4.83
N PHE A 111 4.81 1.64 -4.72
CA PHE A 111 5.91 0.72 -4.41
C PHE A 111 6.26 -0.19 -5.58
N PHE A 112 7.46 -0.78 -5.53
CA PHE A 112 7.92 -1.72 -6.55
C PHE A 112 8.33 -3.07 -5.94
N MET A 113 7.82 -4.14 -6.55
CA MET A 113 8.17 -5.52 -6.25
C MET A 113 9.60 -5.85 -6.72
N LYS A 114 10.12 -7.02 -6.34
CA LYS A 114 11.48 -7.46 -6.72
C LYS A 114 11.62 -7.59 -8.26
N ASP A 115 10.60 -8.10 -8.93
CA ASP A 115 10.53 -8.20 -10.39
C ASP A 115 10.42 -6.82 -11.07
N GLY A 116 9.88 -5.82 -10.38
CA GLY A 116 9.70 -4.46 -10.88
C GLY A 116 8.24 -4.04 -11.04
N HIS A 117 7.29 -4.95 -10.81
CA HIS A 117 5.87 -4.60 -10.88
C HIS A 117 5.50 -3.57 -9.81
N MET A 118 4.70 -2.59 -10.23
CA MET A 118 4.20 -1.53 -9.36
C MET A 118 3.06 -2.04 -8.46
N LYS A 119 3.04 -1.62 -7.20
CA LYS A 119 1.93 -1.79 -6.27
C LYS A 119 1.59 -0.50 -5.55
N LEU A 120 0.31 -0.15 -5.53
CA LEU A 120 -0.24 0.93 -4.70
C LEU A 120 -0.45 0.42 -3.27
N GLY A 121 0.04 1.16 -2.28
CA GLY A 121 -0.09 0.85 -0.86
C GLY A 121 -0.59 2.03 -0.03
N ASP A 122 -0.70 1.80 1.27
CA ASP A 122 -1.17 2.76 2.30
C ASP A 122 -2.63 3.22 2.16
N PHE A 123 -3.55 2.30 2.44
CA PHE A 123 -5.00 2.53 2.42
C PHE A 123 -5.55 3.12 3.74
N GLY A 124 -4.69 3.61 4.64
CA GLY A 124 -5.07 3.92 6.03
C GLY A 124 -5.61 5.32 6.29
N GLU A 125 -4.99 6.36 5.73
CA GLU A 125 -5.29 7.73 6.17
C GLU A 125 -6.56 8.30 5.56
N ARG A 126 -6.71 8.10 4.23
CA ARG A 126 -7.76 8.75 3.46
C ARG A 126 -8.58 7.80 2.63
N ALA A 127 -8.26 6.52 2.47
CA ALA A 127 -9.05 5.67 1.56
C ALA A 127 -10.53 5.61 1.95
N PHE A 128 -11.46 5.39 1.01
CA PHE A 128 -12.91 5.30 1.28
C PHE A 128 -13.60 4.21 0.49
N SER A 129 -14.65 3.61 1.07
CA SER A 129 -15.55 2.66 0.40
C SER A 129 -17.00 3.12 0.62
N GLY A 130 -17.79 3.12 -0.46
CA GLY A 130 -19.22 3.46 -0.49
C GLY A 130 -20.03 2.50 -1.35
#